data_AF-A0A522QDE9-F1
#
_entry.id   AF-A0A522QDE9-F1
#
_cell.length_a   1.000
_cell.length_b   1.000
_cell.length_c   1.000
_cell.angle_alpha   90.00
_cell.angle_beta   90.00
_cell.angle_gamma   90.00
#
_symmetry.space_group_name_H-M   'P 1'
#
loop_
_entity.id
_entity.type
_entity.pdbx_description
1 polymer ?
#
loop_
_entity_poly.entity_id
_entity_poly.type
_entity_poly.pdbx_seq_one_letter_code
_entity_poly.pdbx_strand_id
1 'polypeptide(L)'
;MEDSGFKPGRIQRLEDCFEGRLEHFYAHDQDAVWRMLTEPQSLAQWLAGGTIELRIGGAVRIDFEDSGRKIDSTVLALEPRRLL
;
A
#
# COMPACT_ATOMS: atom_id res chain seq x y z
N MET A 1 30.86 7.33 6.51
CA MET A 1 29.43 7.36 6.14
C MET A 1 28.95 5.93 6.27
N GLU A 2 28.27 5.61 7.36
CA GLU A 2 27.63 4.30 7.49
C GLU A 2 26.61 4.18 6.36
N ASP A 3 26.76 3.11 5.59
CA ASP A 3 25.79 2.65 4.60
C ASP A 3 24.48 2.43 5.38
N SER A 4 23.61 3.43 5.37
CA SER A 4 22.28 3.32 5.93
C SER A 4 21.70 2.06 5.32
N GLY A 5 21.33 1.07 6.14
CA GLY A 5 20.89 -0.27 5.75
C GLY A 5 19.59 -0.32 4.95
N PHE A 6 19.42 0.62 4.03
CA PHE A 6 18.44 0.67 2.99
C PHE A 6 18.54 -0.60 2.17
N LYS A 7 17.53 -1.45 2.34
CA LYS A 7 17.33 -2.62 1.49
C LYS A 7 16.37 -2.19 0.39
N PRO A 8 16.85 -1.85 -0.82
CA PRO A 8 15.94 -1.65 -1.95
C PRO A 8 15.18 -2.95 -2.14
N GLY A 9 13.85 -2.87 -2.27
CA GLY A 9 13.02 -4.03 -2.56
C GLY A 9 13.53 -4.82 -3.78
N ARG A 10 13.06 -6.05 -3.94
CA ARG A 10 13.48 -6.91 -5.04
C ARG A 10 12.46 -6.85 -6.17
N ILE A 11 12.95 -6.82 -7.41
CA ILE A 11 12.14 -7.07 -8.60
C ILE A 11 12.66 -8.35 -9.24
N GLN A 12 11.78 -9.32 -9.48
CA GLN A 12 12.09 -10.59 -10.12
C GLN A 12 11.25 -10.77 -11.38
N ARG A 13 11.88 -11.23 -12.46
CA ARG A 13 11.16 -11.65 -13.67
C ARG A 13 10.61 -13.06 -13.46
N LEU A 14 9.31 -13.24 -13.68
CA LEU A 14 8.63 -14.53 -13.79
C LEU A 14 8.44 -14.86 -15.28
N GLU A 15 7.80 -15.97 -15.62
CA GLU A 15 7.64 -16.41 -17.02
C GLU A 15 6.95 -15.34 -17.88
N ASP A 16 5.80 -14.83 -17.40
CA ASP A 16 4.97 -13.87 -18.15
C ASP A 16 4.80 -12.51 -17.46
N CYS A 17 5.45 -12.28 -16.32
CA CYS A 17 5.30 -11.03 -15.56
C CYS A 17 6.54 -10.68 -14.74
N PHE A 18 6.44 -9.60 -13.96
CA PHE A 18 7.42 -9.22 -12.96
C PHE A 18 6.76 -9.19 -11.58
N GLU A 19 7.48 -9.67 -10.58
CA GLU A 19 7.11 -9.55 -9.17
C GLU A 19 7.98 -8.49 -8.50
N GLY A 20 7.36 -7.55 -7.79
CA GLY A 20 8.04 -6.61 -6.91
C GLY A 20 7.75 -6.94 -5.45
N ARG A 21 8.79 -7.03 -4.61
CA ARG A 21 8.68 -7.28 -3.17
C ARG A 21 9.41 -6.19 -2.39
N LEU A 22 8.66 -5.46 -1.57
CA LEU A 22 9.19 -4.48 -0.63
C LEU A 22 8.86 -4.92 0.80
N GLU A 23 9.80 -4.73 1.72
CA GLU A 23 9.64 -5.04 3.13
C GLU A 23 10.11 -3.86 3.97
N HIS A 24 9.25 -3.35 4.84
CA HIS A 24 9.53 -2.25 5.73
C HIS A 24 9.18 -2.62 7.17
N PHE A 25 10.05 -2.24 8.11
CA PHE A 25 9.81 -2.38 9.53
C PHE A 25 9.42 -1.02 10.11
N TYR A 26 8.29 -0.97 10.79
CA TYR A 26 7.80 0.23 11.45
C TYR A 26 7.85 0.03 12.97
N ALA A 27 8.32 1.03 13.71
CA ALA A 27 8.30 1.05 15.18
C ALA A 27 6.90 1.40 15.73
N HIS A 28 5.86 0.82 15.14
CA HIS A 28 4.46 1.02 15.48
C HIS A 28 3.76 -0.33 15.59
N ASP A 29 2.69 -0.40 16.38
CA ASP A 29 1.87 -1.59 16.44
C ASP A 29 1.10 -1.84 15.14
N GLN A 30 0.56 -3.05 15.01
CA GLN A 30 -0.16 -3.49 13.82
C GLN A 30 -1.45 -2.70 13.58
N ASP A 31 -2.12 -2.23 14.64
CA ASP A 31 -3.35 -1.45 14.53
C ASP A 31 -3.06 -0.06 13.94
N ALA A 32 -1.97 0.58 14.36
CA ALA A 32 -1.53 1.86 13.83
C ALA A 32 -1.17 1.76 12.34
N VAL A 33 -0.40 0.75 11.94
CA VAL A 33 -0.07 0.51 10.52
C VAL A 33 -1.35 0.21 9.73
N TRP A 34 -2.25 -0.62 10.27
CA TRP A 34 -3.50 -0.94 9.61
C TRP A 34 -4.35 0.30 9.32
N ARG A 35 -4.50 1.21 10.30
CA ARG A 35 -5.22 2.49 10.10
C ARG A 35 -4.61 3.32 8.97
N MET A 36 -3.27 3.39 8.89
CA MET A 36 -2.56 4.11 7.81
C MET A 36 -2.79 3.51 6.41
N LEU A 37 -3.23 2.25 6.32
CA LEU A 37 -3.53 1.56 5.07
C LEU A 37 -5.03 1.58 4.72
N THR A 38 -5.92 1.65 5.71
CA THR A 38 -7.37 1.46 5.50
C THR A 38 -8.23 2.69 5.76
N GLU A 39 -7.75 3.68 6.51
CA GLU A 39 -8.53 4.90 6.78
C GLU A 39 -8.20 5.97 5.73
N PRO A 40 -9.18 6.50 4.98
CA PRO A 40 -8.93 7.46 3.91
C PRO A 40 -8.10 8.68 4.33
N GLN A 41 -8.38 9.26 5.51
CA GLN A 41 -7.62 10.42 6.00
C GLN A 41 -6.17 10.05 6.38
N SER A 42 -5.92 8.81 6.77
CA SER A 42 -4.60 8.32 7.17
C SER A 42 -3.76 7.92 5.94
N LEU A 43 -4.40 7.26 4.96
CA LEU A 43 -3.79 6.89 3.68
C LEU A 43 -3.28 8.12 2.90
N ALA A 44 -4.05 9.21 2.91
CA ALA A 44 -3.72 10.46 2.24
C ALA A 44 -2.44 11.14 2.77
N GLN A 45 -1.99 10.80 3.98
CA GLN A 45 -0.79 11.42 4.58
C GLN A 45 0.52 10.93 3.95
N TRP A 46 0.51 9.78 3.25
CA TRP A 46 1.75 9.18 2.75
C TRP A 46 1.67 8.67 1.30
N LEU A 47 0.48 8.30 0.81
CA LEU A 47 0.30 7.80 -0.55
C LEU A 47 -0.33 8.88 -1.46
N ALA A 48 -1.64 9.08 -1.33
CA ALA A 48 -2.43 10.10 -2.00
C ALA A 48 -3.88 10.09 -1.46
N GLY A 49 -4.65 11.14 -1.75
CA GLY A 49 -6.08 11.19 -1.44
C GLY A 49 -6.85 10.05 -2.12
N GLY A 50 -7.98 9.62 -1.53
CA GLY A 50 -8.74 8.50 -2.08
C GLY A 50 -9.81 7.93 -1.16
N THR A 51 -10.40 6.83 -1.59
CA THR A 51 -11.39 6.05 -0.83
C THR A 51 -11.12 4.56 -0.92
N ILE A 52 -11.51 3.82 0.12
CA ILE A 52 -11.47 2.37 0.17
C ILE A 52 -12.74 1.82 0.81
N GLU A 53 -13.40 0.92 0.10
CA GLU A 53 -14.48 0.12 0.67
C GLU A 53 -13.88 -1.15 1.29
N LEU A 54 -13.74 -1.19 2.62
CA LEU A 54 -13.02 -2.26 3.32
C LEU A 54 -13.82 -3.57 3.43
N ARG A 55 -14.05 -4.21 2.28
CA ARG A 55 -14.66 -5.53 2.09
C ARG A 55 -14.08 -6.15 0.83
N ILE A 56 -13.98 -7.49 0.76
CA ILE A 56 -13.58 -8.18 -0.48
C ILE A 56 -14.53 -7.79 -1.61
N GLY A 57 -13.99 -7.44 -2.77
CA GLY A 57 -14.74 -6.90 -3.91
C GLY A 57 -15.12 -5.41 -3.79
N GLY A 58 -14.75 -4.74 -2.70
CA GLY A 58 -14.97 -3.32 -2.50
C GLY A 58 -14.11 -2.46 -3.43
N ALA A 59 -14.65 -1.32 -3.86
CA ALA A 59 -13.94 -0.38 -4.71
C ALA A 59 -12.85 0.36 -3.94
N VAL A 60 -11.70 0.58 -4.60
CA VAL A 60 -10.60 1.42 -4.13
C VAL A 60 -10.33 2.47 -5.18
N ARG A 61 -10.16 3.72 -4.75
CA ARG A 61 -9.82 4.83 -5.62
C ARG A 61 -8.70 5.63 -5.00
N ILE A 62 -7.65 5.86 -5.78
CA ILE A 62 -6.49 6.66 -5.38
C ILE A 62 -6.29 7.78 -6.41
N ASP A 63 -6.27 9.01 -5.93
CA ASP A 63 -6.19 10.22 -6.74
C ASP A 63 -4.81 10.88 -6.55
N PHE A 64 -3.87 10.59 -7.46
CA PHE A 64 -2.52 11.17 -7.47
C PHE A 64 -2.55 12.57 -8.11
N GLU A 65 -3.03 13.55 -7.35
CA GLU A 65 -3.30 14.93 -7.79
C GLU A 65 -2.13 15.56 -8.57
N ASP A 66 -0.90 15.46 -8.05
CA ASP A 66 0.30 16.04 -8.67
C ASP A 66 0.56 15.54 -10.10
N SER A 67 0.08 14.33 -10.42
CA SER A 67 0.22 13.72 -11.75
C SER A 67 -1.06 13.77 -12.57
N GLY A 68 -2.18 14.23 -11.98
CA GLY A 68 -3.52 14.13 -12.56
C GLY A 68 -4.03 12.70 -12.77
N ARG A 69 -3.33 11.68 -12.23
CA ARG A 69 -3.67 10.27 -12.43
C ARG A 69 -4.65 9.79 -11.38
N LYS A 70 -5.61 8.98 -11.83
CA LYS A 70 -6.61 8.32 -11.00
C LYS A 70 -6.43 6.82 -11.18
N ILE A 71 -6.34 6.09 -10.08
CA ILE A 71 -6.24 4.64 -10.08
C ILE A 71 -7.50 4.09 -9.44
N ASP A 72 -8.28 3.36 -10.24
CA ASP A 72 -9.40 2.56 -9.75
C ASP A 72 -8.92 1.12 -9.57
N SER A 73 -9.29 0.50 -8.46
CA SER A 73 -8.86 -0.85 -8.07
C SER A 73 -9.93 -1.54 -7.21
N THR A 74 -9.69 -2.79 -6.84
CA THR A 74 -10.65 -3.60 -6.06
C THR A 74 -9.91 -4.37 -4.97
N VAL A 75 -10.49 -4.44 -3.78
CA VAL A 75 -9.95 -5.24 -2.67
C VAL A 75 -10.07 -6.72 -3.01
N LEU A 76 -8.94 -7.42 -3.12
CA LEU A 76 -8.90 -8.84 -3.49
C LEU A 76 -8.85 -9.76 -2.26
N ALA A 77 -8.28 -9.29 -1.15
CA ALA A 77 -8.17 -10.02 0.10
C ALA A 77 -8.43 -9.10 1.29
N LEU A 78 -8.90 -9.66 2.40
CA LEU A 78 -9.09 -8.89 3.62
C LEU A 78 -8.99 -9.80 4.85
N GLU A 79 -7.88 -9.71 5.56
CA GLU A 79 -7.70 -10.25 6.91
C GLU A 79 -7.29 -9.09 7.81
N PRO A 80 -8.17 -8.59 8.68
CA PRO A 80 -7.91 -7.40 9.47
C PRO A 80 -6.55 -7.46 10.17
N ARG A 81 -5.74 -6.42 9.95
CA ARG A 81 -4.39 -6.22 10.51
C ARG A 81 -3.32 -7.13 9.91
N ARG A 82 -3.65 -8.00 8.96
CA ARG A 82 -2.71 -8.98 8.38
C ARG A 82 -2.57 -8.87 6.87
N LEU A 83 -3.67 -8.65 6.14
CA LEU A 83 -3.70 -8.67 4.68
C LEU A 83 -4.82 -7.78 4.13
N LEU A 84 -4.50 -7.02 3.08
CA LEU A 84 -5.41 -6.18 2.29
C LEU A 84 -5.07 -6.31 0.81
#